data_AF-A0A7C8IAL0-F1
#
_entry.id   AF-A0A7C8IAL0-F1
#
_cell.length_a   1.000
_cell.length_b   1.000
_cell.length_c   1.000
_cell.angle_alpha   90.00
_cell.angle_beta   90.00
_cell.angle_gamma   90.00
#
_symmetry.space_group_name_H-M   'P 1'
#
loop_
_entity.id
_entity.type
_entity.pdbx_description
1 polymer ?
#
loop_
_entity_poly.entity_id
_entity_poly.type
_entity_poly.pdbx_seq_one_letter_code
_entity_poly.pdbx_strand_id
1 'polypeptide(L)'
;MPRIGTTICLGMGAIIFGLLAICLDSLQHLLLRKAVAYGFDLPRTLRPQPVVFDHEKHIQYIGSRSLHVEHFQNIFYGEDTTGENRFAPPIPVRHAKGSVLDATQSGAWCPQGTGDVLPFTSQILNVSENCLSLRVARSWGTKPDAKLPVMVWIRLVNNPSGLTD
;
A
#
# COMPACT_ATOMS: atom_id res chain seq x y z
N MET A 1 -8.03 -34.63 -47.55
CA MET A 1 -9.02 -33.53 -47.54
C MET A 1 -9.75 -33.54 -46.20
N PRO A 2 -9.45 -32.63 -45.26
CA PRO A 2 -10.20 -32.58 -44.01
C PRO A 2 -11.62 -32.09 -44.31
N ARG A 3 -12.63 -32.81 -43.79
CA ARG A 3 -14.04 -32.45 -43.94
C ARG A 3 -14.28 -31.09 -43.29
N ILE A 4 -14.76 -30.13 -44.07
CA ILE A 4 -15.10 -28.76 -43.65
C ILE A 4 -15.88 -28.70 -42.32
N GLY A 5 -16.73 -29.69 -42.05
CA GLY A 5 -17.49 -29.78 -40.80
C GLY A 5 -16.65 -29.95 -39.52
N THR A 6 -15.51 -30.65 -39.57
CA THR A 6 -14.69 -30.91 -38.37
C THR A 6 -13.97 -29.65 -37.88
N THR A 7 -13.50 -28.82 -38.81
CA THR A 7 -12.86 -27.52 -38.54
C THR A 7 -13.83 -26.51 -37.92
N ILE A 8 -15.10 -26.51 -38.38
CA ILE A 8 -16.14 -25.62 -37.84
C ILE A 8 -16.52 -26.03 -36.41
N CYS A 9 -16.68 -27.32 -36.13
CA CYS A 9 -16.97 -27.81 -34.77
C CYS A 9 -15.84 -27.49 -33.78
N LEU A 10 -14.58 -27.62 -34.18
CA LEU A 10 -13.43 -27.28 -33.34
C LEU A 10 -13.33 -25.77 -33.07
N GLY A 11 -13.58 -24.93 -34.08
CA GLY A 11 -13.61 -23.48 -33.92
C GLY A 11 -14.72 -23.00 -32.99
N MET A 12 -15.92 -23.55 -33.12
CA MET A 12 -17.04 -23.25 -32.22
C MET A 12 -16.77 -23.72 -30.78
N GLY A 13 -16.15 -24.90 -30.60
CA GLY A 13 -15.73 -25.38 -29.29
C GLY A 13 -14.73 -24.46 -28.59
N ALA A 14 -13.75 -23.94 -29.32
CA ALA A 14 -12.75 -22.99 -28.78
C ALA A 14 -13.38 -21.64 -28.40
N ILE A 15 -14.31 -21.13 -29.21
CA ILE A 15 -15.03 -19.88 -28.93
C ILE A 15 -15.92 -20.04 -27.70
N ILE A 16 -16.67 -21.14 -27.60
CA ILE A 16 -17.51 -21.43 -26.43
C ILE A 16 -16.64 -21.54 -25.17
N PHE A 17 -15.51 -22.24 -25.23
CA PHE A 17 -14.60 -22.36 -24.11
C PHE A 17 -14.01 -21.00 -23.69
N GLY A 18 -13.60 -20.17 -24.66
CA GLY A 18 -13.11 -18.81 -24.40
C GLY A 18 -14.15 -17.90 -23.77
N LEU A 19 -15.38 -17.92 -24.29
CA LEU A 19 -16.50 -17.15 -23.74
C LEU A 19 -16.91 -17.65 -22.35
N LEU A 20 -16.88 -18.96 -22.11
CA LEU A 20 -17.15 -19.57 -20.81
C LEU A 20 -16.08 -19.14 -19.78
N ALA A 21 -14.80 -19.15 -20.16
CA ALA A 21 -13.70 -18.72 -19.29
C ALA A 21 -13.83 -17.23 -18.92
N ILE A 22 -14.13 -16.36 -19.88
CA ILE A 22 -14.36 -14.93 -19.64
C ILE A 22 -15.58 -14.71 -18.71
N CYS A 23 -16.64 -15.48 -18.90
CA CYS A 23 -17.85 -15.41 -18.08
C CYS A 23 -17.58 -15.86 -16.63
N LEU A 24 -16.83 -16.96 -16.45
CA LEU A 24 -16.43 -17.44 -15.12
C LEU A 24 -15.56 -16.40 -14.40
N ASP A 25 -14.57 -15.81 -15.08
CA ASP A 25 -13.67 -14.82 -14.48
C ASP A 25 -14.42 -13.54 -14.07
N SER A 26 -15.33 -13.08 -14.92
CA SER A 26 -16.22 -11.94 -14.63
C SER A 26 -17.15 -12.22 -13.44
N LEU A 27 -17.71 -13.42 -13.35
CA LEU A 27 -18.57 -13.84 -12.25
C LEU A 27 -17.79 -13.93 -10.93
N GLN A 28 -16.59 -14.51 -10.96
CA GLN A 28 -15.69 -14.57 -9.80
C GLN A 28 -15.34 -13.17 -9.29
N HIS A 29 -14.99 -12.25 -10.19
CA HIS A 29 -14.74 -10.85 -9.83
C HIS A 29 -15.96 -10.16 -9.22
N LEU A 30 -17.17 -10.41 -9.72
CA LEU A 30 -18.40 -9.85 -9.18
C LEU A 30 -18.74 -10.41 -7.79
N LEU A 31 -18.60 -11.72 -7.61
CA LEU A 31 -18.82 -12.39 -6.34
C LEU A 31 -17.81 -11.93 -5.28
N LEU A 32 -16.54 -11.78 -5.65
CA LEU A 32 -15.50 -11.22 -4.78
C LEU A 32 -15.81 -9.77 -4.38
N ARG A 33 -16.24 -8.93 -5.33
CA ARG A 33 -16.65 -7.54 -5.02
C ARG A 33 -17.83 -7.48 -4.07
N LYS A 34 -18.85 -8.31 -4.28
CA LYS A 34 -20.02 -8.36 -3.39
C LYS A 34 -19.68 -8.94 -2.02
N ALA A 35 -18.89 -10.01 -1.94
CA ALA A 35 -18.46 -10.59 -0.67
C ALA A 35 -17.71 -9.57 0.20
N VAL A 36 -16.82 -8.77 -0.40
CA VAL A 36 -16.14 -7.67 0.30
C VAL A 36 -17.12 -6.56 0.70
N ALA A 37 -18.07 -6.20 -0.15
CA ALA A 37 -19.08 -5.18 0.16
C ALA A 37 -20.04 -5.59 1.30
N TYR A 38 -20.33 -6.89 1.44
CA TYR A 38 -21.16 -7.45 2.51
C TYR A 38 -20.37 -7.88 3.75
N GLY A 39 -19.07 -7.53 3.84
CA GLY A 39 -18.27 -7.75 5.05
C GLY A 39 -17.80 -9.19 5.27
N PHE A 40 -17.81 -10.03 4.23
CA PHE A 40 -17.21 -11.36 4.30
C PHE A 40 -15.69 -11.22 4.10
N ASP A 41 -14.96 -11.17 5.21
CA ASP A 41 -13.50 -11.10 5.18
C ASP A 41 -12.89 -12.44 4.78
N LEU A 42 -12.64 -12.59 3.48
CA LEU A 42 -11.74 -13.64 2.97
C LEU A 42 -10.40 -13.60 3.75
N PRO A 43 -9.84 -14.76 4.14
CA PRO A 43 -8.53 -14.85 4.79
C PRO A 43 -7.49 -14.01 4.03
N ARG A 44 -6.67 -13.25 4.76
CA ARG A 44 -5.62 -12.36 4.21
C ARG A 44 -4.70 -13.08 3.21
N THR A 45 -4.56 -14.40 3.33
CA THR A 45 -3.78 -15.28 2.46
C THR A 45 -4.34 -15.44 1.04
N LEU A 46 -5.61 -15.13 0.78
CA LEU A 46 -6.25 -15.27 -0.54
C LEU A 46 -6.28 -13.97 -1.37
N ARG A 47 -5.96 -12.82 -0.78
CA ARG A 47 -5.92 -11.54 -1.52
C ARG A 47 -4.47 -11.20 -1.88
N PRO A 48 -4.10 -11.10 -3.17
CA PRO A 48 -2.76 -10.67 -3.55
C PRO A 48 -2.50 -9.27 -2.99
N GLN A 49 -1.37 -9.12 -2.30
CA GLN A 49 -0.93 -7.84 -1.74
C GLN A 49 -0.67 -6.85 -2.88
N PRO A 50 -1.04 -5.57 -2.73
CA PRO A 50 -0.71 -4.58 -3.75
C PRO A 50 0.81 -4.40 -3.80
N VAL A 51 1.37 -4.52 -5.00
CA VAL A 51 2.80 -4.33 -5.26
C VAL A 51 2.96 -3.18 -6.25
N VAL A 52 3.88 -2.26 -5.95
CA VAL A 52 4.21 -1.12 -6.83
C VAL A 52 5.70 -1.16 -7.14
N PHE A 53 6.04 -0.96 -8.40
CA PHE A 53 7.43 -0.82 -8.84
C PHE A 53 7.70 0.65 -9.20
N ASP A 54 8.64 1.26 -8.49
CA ASP A 54 9.23 2.55 -8.82
C ASP A 54 10.29 2.32 -9.89
N HIS A 55 9.95 2.66 -11.14
CA HIS A 55 10.84 2.48 -12.29
C HIS A 55 12.04 3.42 -12.27
N GLU A 56 11.94 4.59 -11.62
CA GLU A 56 13.05 5.54 -11.56
C GLU A 56 14.11 5.04 -10.59
N LYS A 57 13.68 4.65 -9.38
CA LYS A 57 14.58 4.18 -8.33
C LYS A 57 14.92 2.70 -8.42
N HIS A 58 14.20 1.95 -9.26
CA HIS A 58 14.29 0.49 -9.37
C HIS A 58 14.01 -0.20 -8.03
N ILE A 59 12.91 0.17 -7.38
CA ILE A 59 12.51 -0.35 -6.06
C ILE A 59 11.10 -0.91 -6.16
N GLN A 60 10.84 -2.01 -5.44
CA GLN A 60 9.51 -2.57 -5.29
C GLN A 60 8.97 -2.31 -3.88
N TYR A 61 7.71 -1.91 -3.77
CA TYR A 61 6.99 -1.71 -2.51
C TYR A 61 5.85 -2.71 -2.39
N ILE A 62 5.80 -3.44 -1.29
CA ILE A 62 4.72 -4.36 -0.96
C ILE A 62 3.80 -3.65 0.04
N GLY A 63 2.56 -3.36 -0.35
CA GLY A 63 1.57 -2.71 0.48
C GLY A 63 0.54 -3.68 1.07
N SER A 64 -0.39 -3.13 1.84
CA SER A 64 -1.57 -3.84 2.32
C SER A 64 -2.85 -3.29 1.68
N ARG A 65 -3.93 -4.08 1.69
CA ARG A 65 -5.25 -3.65 1.22
C ARG A 65 -6.25 -3.72 2.36
N SER A 66 -7.03 -2.67 2.53
CA SER A 66 -8.19 -2.63 3.43
C SER A 66 -9.36 -2.01 2.69
N LEU A 67 -10.52 -2.69 2.71
CA LEU A 67 -11.71 -2.29 1.95
C LEU A 67 -11.35 -2.01 0.46
N HIS A 68 -11.53 -0.77 -0.01
CA HIS A 68 -11.24 -0.30 -1.37
C HIS A 68 -9.98 0.59 -1.45
N VAL A 69 -9.08 0.50 -0.47
CA VAL A 69 -7.87 1.32 -0.38
C VAL A 69 -6.62 0.44 -0.32
N GLU A 70 -5.61 0.80 -1.09
CA GLU A 70 -4.26 0.26 -0.99
C GLU A 70 -3.42 1.18 -0.12
N HIS A 71 -2.76 0.60 0.87
CA HIS A 71 -1.92 1.31 1.83
C HIS A 71 -0.47 0.87 1.68
N PHE A 72 0.42 1.84 1.57
CA PHE A 72 1.86 1.66 1.63
C PHE A 72 2.37 2.48 2.80
N GLN A 73 2.84 1.80 3.83
CA GLN A 73 3.18 2.37 5.13
C GLN A 73 4.69 2.26 5.35
N ASN A 74 5.22 3.04 6.31
CA ASN A 74 6.63 2.97 6.70
C ASN A 74 7.63 3.14 5.53
N ILE A 75 7.30 3.98 4.54
CA ILE A 75 8.23 4.31 3.45
C ILE A 75 9.19 5.38 3.97
N PHE A 76 10.45 5.06 4.18
CA PHE A 76 11.43 6.04 4.62
C PHE A 76 11.70 7.09 3.53
N TYR A 77 11.74 8.36 3.95
CA TYR A 77 12.18 9.48 3.10
C TYR A 77 13.45 10.13 3.63
N GLY A 78 13.81 9.89 4.88
CA GLY A 78 15.06 10.30 5.49
C GLY A 78 15.77 9.14 6.19
N GLU A 79 17.07 9.27 6.39
CA GLU A 79 17.88 8.36 7.21
C GLU A 79 17.55 8.51 8.70
N ASP A 80 18.11 7.61 9.51
CA ASP A 80 17.96 7.65 10.97
C ASP A 80 18.51 8.98 11.52
N THR A 81 17.74 9.58 12.43
CA THR A 81 18.07 10.87 13.06
C THR A 81 18.79 10.72 14.40
N THR A 82 19.17 9.49 14.78
CA THR A 82 19.98 9.23 15.97
C THR A 82 21.44 9.69 15.81
N GLY A 83 22.15 9.80 16.94
CA GLY A 83 23.60 10.02 16.95
C GLY A 83 24.03 11.34 16.32
N GLU A 84 25.02 11.28 15.42
CA GLU A 84 25.57 12.46 14.72
C GLU A 84 24.54 13.17 13.82
N ASN A 85 23.45 12.48 13.45
CA ASN A 85 22.37 13.07 12.65
C ASN A 85 21.35 13.82 13.52
N ARG A 86 21.48 13.78 14.85
CA ARG A 86 20.55 14.46 15.75
C ARG A 86 20.73 15.97 15.61
N PHE A 87 19.61 16.68 15.47
CA PHE A 87 19.58 18.14 15.24
C PHE A 87 20.27 18.60 13.94
N ALA A 88 20.61 17.66 13.05
CA ALA A 88 21.09 17.96 11.71
C ALA A 88 19.92 17.99 10.71
N PRO A 89 20.10 18.63 9.54
CA PRO A 89 19.14 18.52 8.44
C PRO A 89 18.92 17.04 8.03
N PRO A 90 17.69 16.63 7.70
CA PRO A 90 17.41 15.26 7.25
C PRO A 90 18.22 14.86 6.01
N ILE A 91 18.86 13.69 6.07
CA ILE A 91 19.58 13.10 4.95
C ILE A 91 18.60 12.22 4.16
N PRO A 92 18.42 12.41 2.83
CA PRO A 92 17.51 11.57 2.05
C PRO A 92 17.96 10.11 1.99
N VAL A 93 17.07 9.18 2.33
CA VAL A 93 17.38 7.75 2.25
C VAL A 93 17.56 7.30 0.80
N ARG A 94 18.56 6.44 0.57
CA ARG A 94 18.80 5.79 -0.73
C ARG A 94 18.82 4.27 -0.56
N HIS A 95 17.74 3.63 -0.97
CA HIS A 95 17.72 2.17 -1.05
C HIS A 95 18.56 1.67 -2.23
N ALA A 96 19.07 0.45 -2.10
CA ALA A 96 19.78 -0.20 -3.20
C ALA A 96 18.81 -0.48 -4.36
N LYS A 97 19.33 -0.40 -5.59
CA LYS A 97 18.55 -0.79 -6.77
C LYS A 97 18.21 -2.28 -6.68
N GLY A 98 16.97 -2.63 -7.02
CA GLY A 98 16.43 -3.98 -6.89
C GLY A 98 15.90 -4.31 -5.50
N SER A 99 15.94 -3.38 -4.54
CA SER A 99 15.35 -3.61 -3.22
C SER A 99 13.84 -3.83 -3.29
N VAL A 100 13.37 -4.76 -2.45
CA VAL A 100 11.94 -4.99 -2.19
C VAL A 100 11.66 -4.55 -0.76
N LEU A 101 10.80 -3.56 -0.60
CA LEU A 101 10.49 -2.92 0.67
C LEU A 101 9.10 -3.34 1.16
N ASP A 102 9.03 -3.86 2.37
CA ASP A 102 7.78 -4.17 3.04
C ASP A 102 7.16 -2.89 3.61
N ALA A 103 6.07 -2.45 2.98
CA ALA A 103 5.28 -1.29 3.34
C ALA A 103 3.88 -1.71 3.87
N THR A 104 3.76 -2.91 4.42
CA THR A 104 2.48 -3.43 4.93
C THR A 104 2.14 -2.92 6.33
N GLN A 105 3.15 -2.60 7.14
CA GLN A 105 3.01 -2.26 8.56
C GLN A 105 3.30 -0.77 8.85
N SER A 106 2.67 -0.26 9.90
CA SER A 106 2.91 1.11 10.36
C SER A 106 4.36 1.29 10.86
N GLY A 107 4.97 2.42 10.51
CA GLY A 107 6.26 2.83 11.03
C GLY A 107 6.22 3.32 12.47
N ALA A 108 7.39 3.58 13.04
CA ALA A 108 7.51 4.21 14.35
C ALA A 108 7.08 5.69 14.30
N TRP A 109 6.50 6.16 15.39
CA TRP A 109 6.28 7.58 15.63
C TRP A 109 7.58 8.24 16.06
N CYS A 110 7.77 9.51 15.71
CA CYS A 110 8.87 10.30 16.25
C CYS A 110 8.74 10.46 17.77
N PRO A 111 9.83 10.73 18.51
CA PRO A 111 9.75 11.03 19.92
C PRO A 111 8.79 12.20 20.16
N GLN A 112 7.83 12.01 21.05
CA GLN A 112 6.88 13.01 21.49
C GLN A 112 6.89 13.04 23.02
N GLY A 113 6.65 14.20 23.62
CA GLY A 113 6.44 14.27 25.06
C GLY A 113 5.19 13.46 25.44
N THR A 114 5.36 12.30 26.05
CA THR A 114 4.30 11.53 26.71
C THR A 114 3.94 12.22 28.03
N GLY A 115 3.33 13.40 27.93
CA GLY A 115 2.70 14.05 29.08
C GLY A 115 1.26 13.56 29.19
N ASP A 116 0.91 12.98 30.34
CA ASP A 116 -0.45 12.60 30.75
C ASP A 116 -1.41 13.80 30.89
N VAL A 117 -1.31 14.82 30.05
CA VAL A 117 -1.98 16.10 30.32
C VAL A 117 -3.44 16.08 29.89
N LEU A 118 -3.90 15.15 29.05
CA LEU A 118 -5.31 15.10 28.64
C LEU A 118 -5.81 13.67 28.34
N PRO A 119 -7.07 13.34 28.71
CA PRO A 119 -7.72 12.03 28.52
C PRO A 119 -8.00 11.65 27.04
N PHE A 120 -7.42 12.40 26.09
CA PHE A 120 -7.59 12.20 24.65
C PHE A 120 -6.29 11.79 23.95
N THR A 121 -5.22 11.52 24.70
CA THR A 121 -3.96 11.06 24.12
C THR A 121 -4.05 9.56 23.85
N SER A 122 -3.96 9.18 22.57
CA SER A 122 -3.88 7.76 22.18
C SER A 122 -2.55 7.20 22.65
N GLN A 123 -2.54 6.01 23.25
CA GLN A 123 -1.31 5.35 23.67
C GLN A 123 -0.43 5.07 22.45
N ILE A 124 0.69 5.79 22.32
CA ILE A 124 1.67 5.57 21.25
C ILE A 124 2.64 4.48 21.73
N LEU A 125 2.53 3.28 21.16
CA LEU A 125 3.32 2.12 21.60
C LEU A 125 4.65 1.94 20.86
N ASN A 126 4.79 2.50 19.65
CA ASN A 126 5.99 2.35 18.81
C ASN A 126 6.60 3.72 18.52
N VAL A 127 7.57 4.13 19.34
CA VAL A 127 8.28 5.41 19.24
C VAL A 127 9.76 5.15 18.98
N SER A 128 10.36 5.88 18.03
CA SER A 128 11.78 5.77 17.70
C SER A 128 12.29 7.10 17.12
N GLU A 129 13.58 7.41 17.28
CA GLU A 129 14.24 8.48 16.52
C GLU A 129 14.41 8.13 15.02
N ASN A 130 14.34 6.85 14.66
CA ASN A 130 14.28 6.41 13.26
C ASN A 130 12.83 6.44 12.75
N CYS A 131 12.28 7.66 12.61
CA CYS A 131 10.85 7.88 12.37
C CYS A 131 10.51 8.61 11.06
N LEU A 132 11.49 8.97 10.24
CA LEU A 132 11.30 9.75 9.00
C LEU A 132 10.70 8.89 7.87
N SER A 133 9.47 8.43 8.09
CA SER A 133 8.70 7.60 7.17
C SER A 133 7.35 8.23 6.83
N LEU A 134 6.86 7.92 5.63
CA LEU A 134 5.57 8.38 5.12
C LEU A 134 4.61 7.21 4.90
N ARG A 135 3.33 7.56 4.86
CA ARG A 135 2.24 6.65 4.48
C ARG A 135 1.57 7.18 3.23
N VAL A 136 1.44 6.32 2.23
CA VAL A 136 0.66 6.58 1.01
C VAL A 136 -0.58 5.70 1.03
N ALA A 137 -1.73 6.30 0.72
CA ALA A 137 -2.97 5.59 0.52
C ALA A 137 -3.58 6.00 -0.82
N ARG A 138 -4.07 5.02 -1.59
CA ARG A 138 -4.73 5.26 -2.88
C ARG A 138 -5.92 4.33 -3.06
N SER A 139 -6.86 4.69 -3.92
CA SER A 139 -7.97 3.80 -4.25
C SER A 139 -7.46 2.52 -4.93
N TRP A 140 -8.11 1.40 -4.64
CA TRP A 140 -7.78 0.12 -5.25
C TRP A 140 -7.92 0.19 -6.77
N GLY A 141 -6.88 -0.28 -7.47
CA GLY A 141 -6.86 -0.35 -8.93
C GLY A 141 -6.30 0.90 -9.60
N THR A 142 -5.84 1.89 -8.82
CA THR A 142 -5.12 3.06 -9.33
C THR A 142 -3.97 2.62 -10.22
N LYS A 143 -3.99 3.07 -11.48
CA LYS A 143 -2.95 2.80 -12.48
C LYS A 143 -1.81 3.83 -12.37
N PRO A 144 -0.57 3.48 -12.76
CA PRO A 144 0.57 4.41 -12.70
C PRO A 144 0.37 5.72 -13.47
N ASP A 145 -0.42 5.69 -14.54
CA ASP A 145 -0.71 6.81 -15.44
C ASP A 145 -1.99 7.59 -15.08
N ALA A 146 -2.66 7.25 -13.98
CA ALA A 146 -3.95 7.83 -13.60
C ALA A 146 -3.89 9.34 -13.24
N LYS A 147 -2.69 9.90 -12.98
CA LYS A 147 -2.44 11.34 -12.70
C LYS A 147 -3.43 11.96 -11.70
N LEU A 148 -3.74 11.24 -10.63
CA LEU A 148 -4.67 11.69 -9.59
C LEU A 148 -4.09 12.87 -8.79
N PRO A 149 -4.94 13.78 -8.29
CA PRO A 149 -4.48 14.83 -7.37
C PRO A 149 -3.93 14.19 -6.09
N VAL A 150 -2.84 14.78 -5.55
CA VAL A 150 -2.18 14.31 -4.33
C VAL A 150 -2.54 15.25 -3.18
N MET A 151 -3.12 14.69 -2.12
CA MET A 151 -3.31 15.38 -0.86
C MET A 151 -2.16 15.00 0.10
N VAL A 152 -1.36 15.98 0.51
CA VAL A 152 -0.31 15.79 1.50
C VAL A 152 -0.83 16.23 2.87
N TRP A 153 -0.87 15.30 3.82
CA TRP A 153 -1.27 15.58 5.19
C TRP A 153 -0.05 15.73 6.09
N ILE A 154 0.15 16.92 6.65
CA ILE A 154 1.20 17.19 7.64
C ILE A 154 0.54 17.15 9.02
N ARG A 155 0.96 16.18 9.85
CA ARG A 155 0.49 16.10 11.23
C ARG A 155 1.21 17.13 12.07
N LEU A 156 0.47 18.07 12.64
CA LEU A 156 0.96 18.97 13.68
C LEU A 156 0.70 18.34 15.04
N VAL A 157 1.73 18.28 15.89
CA VAL A 157 1.56 18.00 17.31
C VAL A 157 2.10 19.22 18.05
N ASN A 158 1.25 19.82 18.88
CA ASN A 158 1.67 20.93 19.74
C ASN A 158 2.64 20.37 20.77
N ASN A 159 3.79 21.01 20.93
CA ASN A 159 4.72 20.66 22.01
C ASN A 159 4.13 21.16 23.34
N PRO A 160 3.71 20.28 24.27
CA PRO A 160 3.21 20.73 25.57
C PRO A 160 4.35 21.13 26.51
N SER A 161 5.62 20.85 26.19
CA SER A 161 6.75 21.36 26.95
C SER A 161 6.96 22.84 26.59
N GLY A 162 6.20 23.72 27.21
CA GLY A 162 6.51 25.14 27.31
C GLY A 162 7.81 25.36 28.08
N LEU A 163 8.94 25.00 27.48
CA LEU A 163 10.24 25.53 27.82
C LEU A 163 10.52 26.60 26.78
N THR A 164 10.29 27.84 27.21
CA THR A 164 10.91 29.03 26.64
C THR A 164 12.42 28.80 26.61
N ASP A 165 13.02 28.84 25.42
CA ASP A 165 14.41 29.28 25.31
C ASP A 165 14.51 30.74 25.77
#